data_AF-A0A7C5H4L4-F1
#
_entry.id   AF-A0A7C5H4L4-F1
#
_cell.length_a   1.000
_cell.length_b   1.000
_cell.length_c   1.000
_cell.angle_alpha   90.00
_cell.angle_beta   90.00
_cell.angle_gamma   90.00
#
_symmetry.space_group_name_H-M   'P 1'
#
loop_
_entity.id
_entity.type
_entity.pdbx_description
1 polymer ?
#
loop_
_entity_poly.entity_id
_entity_poly.type
_entity_poly.pdbx_seq_one_letter_code
_entity_poly.pdbx_strand_id
1 'polypeptide(L)'
;MKRWQLAGLILVAVVVIGAVACTPKPSVPQPTGPITIKIGLPLPLSGSAAPWGQIPTPYREAWIEIFNREGFQVNGKTYKLELVQVDDQNTAEGGAAAAKQLIYEHKVKFIAGHWSWNFSAIAAITNPAKVIFVTRTGAPDALPASWGGRL
;
A
#
# COMPACT_ATOMS: atom_id res chain seq x y z
N MET A 1 20.00 -43.85 -43.70
CA MET A 1 20.05 -42.41 -44.08
C MET A 1 21.50 -41.94 -44.03
N LYS A 2 22.00 -41.23 -45.05
CA LYS A 2 23.42 -40.85 -45.13
C LYS A 2 23.75 -39.85 -44.02
N ARG A 3 24.90 -40.02 -43.37
CA ARG A 3 25.42 -39.23 -42.22
C ARG A 3 25.33 -37.71 -42.43
N TRP A 4 25.44 -37.26 -43.68
CA TRP A 4 25.39 -35.86 -44.08
C TRP A 4 23.96 -35.29 -44.14
N GLN A 5 22.95 -36.15 -44.30
CA GLN A 5 21.53 -35.77 -44.25
C GLN A 5 21.08 -35.47 -42.81
N LEU A 6 21.59 -36.20 -41.81
CA LEU A 6 21.34 -35.90 -40.40
C LEU A 6 22.03 -34.60 -39.95
N ALA A 7 23.27 -34.36 -40.41
CA ALA A 7 23.98 -33.11 -40.09
C ALA A 7 23.26 -31.88 -40.68
N GLY A 8 22.74 -31.97 -41.91
CA GLY A 8 21.95 -30.91 -42.53
C GLY A 8 20.63 -30.64 -41.80
N LEU A 9 19.94 -31.68 -41.33
CA LEU A 9 18.69 -31.55 -40.56
C LEU A 9 18.91 -30.92 -39.17
N ILE A 10 20.02 -31.25 -38.50
CA ILE A 10 20.37 -30.66 -37.20
C ILE A 10 20.72 -29.17 -37.35
N LEU A 11 21.43 -28.80 -38.43
CA LEU A 11 21.82 -27.41 -38.67
C LEU A 11 20.62 -26.52 -39.03
N VAL A 12 19.64 -27.06 -39.78
CA VAL A 12 18.37 -26.37 -40.05
C VAL A 12 17.53 -26.23 -38.79
N ALA A 13 17.50 -27.25 -37.91
CA ALA A 13 16.77 -27.17 -36.64
C ALA A 13 17.34 -26.11 -35.67
N VAL A 14 18.67 -25.95 -35.61
CA VAL A 14 19.32 -24.93 -34.76
C VAL A 14 19.05 -23.51 -35.26
N VAL A 15 19.01 -23.29 -36.57
CA VAL A 15 18.70 -21.97 -37.16
C VAL A 15 17.23 -21.59 -36.95
N VAL A 16 16.30 -22.55 -36.99
CA VAL A 16 14.87 -22.30 -36.74
C VAL A 16 14.60 -21.99 -35.26
N ILE A 17 15.37 -22.55 -34.32
CA ILE A 17 15.22 -22.25 -32.88
C ILE A 17 15.83 -20.90 -32.51
N GLY A 18 16.93 -20.49 -33.16
CA GLY A 18 17.58 -19.19 -32.92
C GLY A 18 16.76 -17.97 -33.36
N ALA A 19 15.86 -18.13 -34.34
CA ALA A 19 15.06 -17.03 -34.89
C ALA A 19 13.82 -16.67 -34.04
N VAL A 20 13.45 -17.48 -33.05
CA VAL A 20 12.26 -17.26 -32.20
C VAL A 20 12.58 -16.42 -30.94
N ALA A 21 13.85 -16.10 -30.69
CA ALA A 21 14.29 -15.33 -29.51
C ALA A 21 14.11 -13.80 -29.61
N CYS A 22 13.64 -13.27 -30.75
CA CYS A 22 13.46 -11.84 -30.99
C CYS A 22 12.00 -11.37 -30.97
N THR A 23 11.10 -12.04 -30.25
CA THR A 23 9.76 -11.49 -30.02
C THR A 23 9.87 -10.32 -29.03
N PRO A 24 9.48 -9.07 -29.40
CA PRO A 24 9.44 -7.97 -28.46
C PRO A 24 8.54 -8.34 -27.28
N LYS A 25 9.11 -8.26 -26.08
CA LYS A 25 8.41 -8.53 -24.82
C LYS A 25 7.14 -7.67 -24.80
N PRO A 26 5.93 -8.24 -24.61
CA PRO A 26 4.70 -7.47 -24.56
C PRO A 26 4.85 -6.33 -23.55
N SER A 27 4.84 -5.10 -24.03
CA SER A 27 4.82 -3.91 -23.17
C SER A 27 3.43 -3.87 -22.53
N VAL A 28 3.38 -4.12 -21.22
CA VAL A 28 2.16 -3.90 -20.44
C VAL A 28 1.73 -2.45 -20.67
N PRO A 29 0.49 -2.18 -21.15
CA PRO A 29 0.02 -0.82 -21.36
C PRO A 29 0.20 -0.02 -20.07
N GLN A 30 1.03 1.02 -20.12
CA GLN A 30 1.14 1.93 -18.98
C GLN A 30 -0.14 2.76 -18.88
N PRO A 31 -0.71 2.92 -17.68
CA PRO A 31 -1.83 3.82 -17.46
C PRO A 31 -1.48 5.20 -18.03
N THR A 32 -2.35 5.73 -18.88
CA THR A 32 -2.20 7.05 -19.53
C THR A 32 -2.56 8.21 -18.60
N GLY A 33 -2.79 7.94 -17.30
CA GLY A 33 -3.12 8.93 -16.30
C GLY A 33 -2.46 8.65 -14.93
N PRO A 34 -2.50 9.62 -14.01
CA PRO A 34 -1.90 9.47 -12.68
C PRO A 34 -2.52 8.30 -11.91
N ILE A 35 -1.68 7.52 -11.24
CA ILE A 35 -2.10 6.40 -10.39
C ILE A 35 -2.37 6.93 -8.98
N THR A 36 -3.60 6.77 -8.50
CA THR A 36 -3.97 7.22 -7.14
C THR A 36 -3.63 6.15 -6.11
N ILE A 37 -2.84 6.52 -5.11
CA ILE A 37 -2.57 5.73 -3.91
C ILE A 37 -3.51 6.19 -2.81
N LYS A 38 -4.36 5.27 -2.33
CA LYS A 38 -5.25 5.53 -1.20
C LYS A 38 -4.55 5.22 0.12
N ILE A 39 -4.56 6.19 1.02
CA ILE A 39 -4.04 6.07 2.39
C ILE A 39 -5.24 6.14 3.34
N GLY A 40 -5.50 5.03 4.04
CA GLY A 40 -6.53 4.97 5.07
C GLY A 40 -6.07 5.63 6.36
N LEU A 41 -6.94 6.41 6.99
CA LEU A 41 -6.70 7.15 8.22
C LEU A 41 -7.79 6.82 9.27
N PRO A 42 -7.58 5.82 10.14
CA PRO A 42 -8.40 5.65 11.33
C PRO A 42 -8.06 6.77 12.31
N LEU A 43 -9.05 7.58 12.65
CA LEU A 43 -8.88 8.79 13.46
C LEU A 43 -10.06 8.93 14.42
N PRO A 44 -9.85 9.49 15.63
CA PRO A 44 -10.97 9.84 16.49
C PRO A 44 -11.62 11.10 15.91
N LEU A 45 -12.78 10.93 15.26
CA LEU A 45 -13.55 12.02 14.66
C LEU A 45 -14.80 12.35 15.47
N SER A 46 -15.17 11.46 16.40
CA SER A 46 -16.25 11.66 17.38
C SER A 46 -15.79 11.33 18.81
N GLY A 47 -16.67 11.60 19.78
CA GLY A 47 -16.39 11.40 21.20
C GLY A 47 -15.46 12.44 21.81
N SER A 48 -15.00 12.19 23.03
CA SER A 48 -14.14 13.14 23.79
C SER A 48 -12.76 13.35 23.17
N ALA A 49 -12.28 12.39 22.38
CA ALA A 49 -10.99 12.46 21.69
C ALA A 49 -11.08 13.07 20.28
N ALA A 50 -12.27 13.45 19.80
CA ALA A 50 -12.49 14.03 18.48
C ALA A 50 -11.52 15.18 18.11
N PRO A 51 -11.16 16.10 19.03
CA PRO A 51 -10.22 17.18 18.71
C PRO A 51 -8.86 16.67 18.17
N TRP A 52 -8.41 15.49 18.61
CA TRP A 52 -7.13 14.92 18.16
C TRP A 52 -7.14 14.48 16.70
N GLY A 53 -8.29 14.05 16.16
CA GLY A 53 -8.44 13.74 14.75
C GLY A 53 -8.74 14.98 13.90
N GLN A 54 -9.56 15.90 14.42
CA GLN A 54 -10.09 17.05 13.67
C GLN A 54 -9.09 18.19 13.49
N ILE A 55 -8.38 18.60 14.54
CA ILE A 55 -7.40 19.70 14.49
C ILE A 55 -6.35 19.51 13.38
N PRO A 56 -5.74 18.32 13.18
CA PRO A 56 -4.76 18.12 12.12
C PRO A 56 -5.33 17.96 10.70
N THR A 57 -6.65 17.76 10.54
CA THR A 57 -7.28 17.51 9.23
C THR A 57 -6.97 18.56 8.17
N PRO A 58 -7.18 19.87 8.39
CA PRO A 58 -6.91 20.87 7.35
C PRO A 58 -5.44 20.91 6.93
N TYR A 59 -4.51 20.63 7.85
CA TYR A 59 -3.09 20.56 7.52
C TYR A 59 -2.77 19.34 6.65
N ARG A 60 -3.38 18.18 6.92
CA ARG A 60 -3.24 16.98 6.08
C ARG A 60 -3.78 17.22 4.67
N GLU A 61 -4.95 17.84 4.56
CA GLU A 61 -5.58 18.17 3.28
C GLU A 61 -4.73 19.16 2.47
N ALA A 62 -4.22 20.22 3.10
CA ALA A 62 -3.33 21.17 2.44
C ALA A 62 -2.05 20.52 1.90
N TRP A 63 -1.44 19.60 2.67
CA TRP A 63 -0.28 18.85 2.20
C TRP A 63 -0.60 17.97 0.99
N ILE A 64 -1.73 17.27 1.02
CA ILE A 64 -2.17 16.42 -0.10
C ILE A 64 -2.46 17.24 -1.34
N GLU A 65 -3.05 18.42 -1.19
CA GLU A 65 -3.25 19.36 -2.29
C GLU A 65 -1.91 19.71 -2.93
N ILE A 66 -0.91 20.12 -2.13
CA ILE A 66 0.43 20.47 -2.61
C ILE A 66 1.07 19.30 -3.36
N PHE A 67 1.04 18.08 -2.79
CA PHE A 67 1.59 16.89 -3.44
C PHE A 67 0.86 16.53 -4.75
N ASN A 68 -0.45 16.77 -4.81
CA ASN A 68 -1.28 16.36 -5.95
C ASN A 68 -1.36 17.39 -7.09
N ARG A 69 -0.86 18.62 -6.91
CA ARG A 69 -0.82 19.65 -7.96
C ARG A 69 -0.14 19.12 -9.21
N GLU A 70 1.06 18.58 -9.05
CA GLU A 70 1.82 17.95 -10.13
C GLU A 70 1.86 16.42 -9.99
N GLY A 71 1.56 15.89 -8.79
CA GLY A 71 1.82 14.50 -8.45
C GLY A 71 3.31 14.25 -8.24
N PHE A 72 3.69 12.98 -8.08
CA PHE A 72 5.09 12.58 -7.95
C PHE A 72 5.44 11.42 -8.89
N GLN A 73 6.68 11.38 -9.38
CA GLN A 73 7.14 10.39 -10.36
C GLN A 73 7.90 9.25 -9.70
N VAL A 74 7.52 8.01 -10.00
CA VAL A 74 8.29 6.81 -9.65
C VAL A 74 8.35 5.90 -10.87
N ASN A 75 9.55 5.58 -11.34
CA ASN A 75 9.77 4.71 -12.52
C ASN A 75 8.96 5.15 -13.76
N GLY A 76 8.92 6.45 -14.05
CA GLY A 76 8.20 7.01 -15.19
C GLY A 76 6.68 6.96 -15.10
N LYS A 77 6.13 6.73 -13.90
CA LYS A 77 4.69 6.79 -13.62
C LYS A 77 4.40 7.92 -12.65
N THR A 78 3.38 8.71 -12.97
CA THR A 78 2.86 9.76 -12.08
C THR A 78 1.93 9.15 -11.05
N TYR A 79 2.11 9.52 -9.79
CA TYR A 79 1.26 9.11 -8.66
C TYR A 79 0.63 10.32 -7.98
N LYS A 80 -0.56 10.10 -7.43
CA LYS A 80 -1.29 11.04 -6.56
C LYS A 80 -1.73 10.32 -5.29
N LEU A 81 -2.05 11.09 -4.25
CA LEU A 81 -2.49 10.58 -2.96
C LEU A 81 -3.97 10.89 -2.73
N GLU A 82 -4.70 9.95 -2.15
CA GLU A 82 -6.07 10.15 -1.65
C GLU A 82 -6.11 9.73 -0.19
N LEU A 83 -6.55 10.63 0.69
CA LEU A 83 -6.78 10.29 2.09
C LEU A 83 -8.20 9.78 2.28
N VAL A 84 -8.35 8.63 2.93
CA VAL A 84 -9.64 8.06 3.29
C VAL A 84 -9.74 8.04 4.81
N GLN A 85 -10.52 8.95 5.38
CA GLN A 85 -10.68 9.08 6.84
C GLN A 85 -11.85 8.24 7.32
N VAL A 86 -11.67 7.48 8.40
CA VAL A 86 -12.73 6.69 9.05
C VAL A 86 -12.65 6.92 10.55
N ASP A 87 -13.80 7.16 11.18
CA ASP A 87 -13.88 7.37 12.62
C ASP A 87 -13.64 6.07 13.39
N ASP A 88 -12.62 6.07 14.24
CA ASP A 88 -12.31 4.94 15.13
C ASP A 88 -12.89 5.10 16.54
N GLN A 89 -13.53 6.25 16.82
CA GLN A 89 -14.15 6.61 18.10
C GLN A 89 -13.18 6.54 19.30
N ASN A 90 -11.87 6.47 19.04
CA ASN A 90 -10.83 6.22 20.04
C ASN A 90 -11.04 4.93 20.87
N THR A 91 -11.62 3.88 20.28
CA THR A 91 -11.85 2.58 20.94
C THR A 91 -11.12 1.44 20.22
N ALA A 92 -10.94 0.30 20.89
CA ALA A 92 -10.36 -0.89 20.27
C ALA A 92 -11.30 -1.47 19.20
N GLU A 93 -12.59 -1.56 19.50
CA GLU A 93 -13.63 -2.05 18.61
C GLU A 93 -13.79 -1.14 17.39
N GLY A 94 -13.82 0.17 17.61
CA GLY A 94 -13.89 1.17 16.54
C GLY A 94 -12.64 1.15 15.66
N GLY A 95 -11.44 1.00 16.23
CA GLY A 95 -10.20 0.82 15.47
C GLY A 95 -10.24 -0.41 14.55
N ALA A 96 -10.68 -1.56 15.08
CA ALA A 96 -10.83 -2.77 14.27
C ALA A 96 -11.90 -2.62 13.18
N ALA A 97 -13.02 -1.96 13.47
CA ALA A 97 -14.08 -1.67 12.50
C ALA A 97 -13.58 -0.73 11.39
N ALA A 98 -12.91 0.35 11.76
CA ALA A 98 -12.32 1.30 10.82
C ALA A 98 -11.29 0.62 9.90
N ALA A 99 -10.43 -0.23 10.44
CA ALA A 99 -9.48 -1.01 9.64
C ALA A 99 -10.19 -1.92 8.62
N LYS A 100 -11.25 -2.62 9.03
CA LYS A 100 -12.05 -3.45 8.12
C LYS A 100 -12.69 -2.62 7.01
N GLN A 101 -13.30 -1.49 7.35
CA GLN A 101 -13.92 -0.60 6.36
C GLN A 101 -12.88 -0.08 5.35
N LEU A 102 -11.74 0.41 5.83
CA LEU A 102 -10.65 0.90 4.99
C LEU A 102 -10.14 -0.18 4.02
N ILE A 103 -9.94 -1.41 4.50
CA ILE A 103 -9.37 -2.50 3.69
C ILE A 103 -10.40 -3.09 2.74
N TYR A 104 -11.60 -3.40 3.23
CA TYR A 104 -12.58 -4.19 2.49
C TYR A 104 -13.55 -3.34 1.69
N GLU A 105 -13.87 -2.12 2.11
CA GLU A 105 -14.77 -1.23 1.36
C GLU A 105 -13.96 -0.25 0.50
N HIS A 106 -13.01 0.46 1.11
CA HIS A 106 -12.21 1.46 0.42
C HIS A 106 -10.98 0.90 -0.31
N LYS A 107 -10.70 -0.41 -0.14
CA LYS A 107 -9.63 -1.14 -0.82
C LYS A 107 -8.23 -0.53 -0.63
N VAL A 108 -7.98 0.13 0.50
CA VAL A 108 -6.66 0.73 0.77
C VAL A 108 -5.60 -0.35 0.97
N LYS A 109 -4.36 -0.05 0.57
CA LYS A 109 -3.18 -0.90 0.79
C LYS A 109 -2.23 -0.35 1.84
N PHE A 110 -2.45 0.90 2.24
CA PHE A 110 -1.68 1.61 3.23
C PHE A 110 -2.65 2.23 4.22
N ILE A 111 -2.39 2.00 5.50
CA ILE A 111 -3.07 2.67 6.59
C ILE A 111 -2.01 3.45 7.36
N ALA A 112 -2.25 4.73 7.55
CA ALA A 112 -1.44 5.62 8.37
C ALA A 112 -2.36 6.29 9.39
N GLY A 113 -1.90 6.53 10.61
CA GLY A 113 -2.80 6.96 11.68
C GLY A 113 -2.30 8.13 12.51
N HIS A 114 -3.24 8.68 13.29
CA HIS A 114 -2.95 9.45 14.50
C HIS A 114 -2.20 8.59 15.53
N TRP A 115 -1.76 9.21 16.64
CA TRP A 115 -1.26 8.49 17.80
C TRP A 115 -2.32 7.50 18.32
N SER A 116 -2.16 6.22 18.02
CA SER A 116 -3.22 5.23 18.19
C SER A 116 -2.90 4.29 19.35
N TRP A 117 -3.60 4.41 20.48
CA TRP A 117 -3.47 3.43 21.58
C TRP A 117 -4.11 2.09 21.20
N ASN A 118 -5.15 2.11 20.38
CA ASN A 118 -5.86 0.95 19.81
C ASN A 118 -5.08 0.23 18.68
N PHE A 119 -3.76 0.42 18.61
CA PHE A 119 -2.91 -0.08 17.52
C PHE A 119 -3.01 -1.60 17.34
N SER A 120 -3.04 -2.37 18.44
CA SER A 120 -3.10 -3.83 18.40
C SER A 120 -4.36 -4.33 17.71
N ALA A 121 -5.50 -3.66 17.92
CA ALA A 121 -6.77 -4.01 17.29
C ALA A 121 -6.73 -3.76 15.78
N ILE A 122 -6.11 -2.65 15.34
CA ILE A 122 -5.91 -2.34 13.92
C ILE A 122 -4.93 -3.35 13.29
N ALA A 123 -3.80 -3.62 13.97
CA ALA A 123 -2.74 -4.53 13.52
C ALA A 123 -3.25 -5.97 13.32
N ALA A 124 -4.14 -6.43 14.19
CA ALA A 124 -4.78 -7.74 14.08
C ALA A 124 -5.58 -7.91 12.78
N ILE A 125 -6.06 -6.81 12.17
CA ILE A 125 -6.75 -6.82 10.89
C ILE A 125 -5.78 -6.59 9.73
N THR A 126 -4.86 -5.61 9.85
CA THR A 126 -3.96 -5.22 8.75
C THR A 126 -2.92 -6.28 8.41
N ASN A 127 -2.34 -6.94 9.42
CA ASN A 127 -1.27 -7.93 9.24
C ASN A 127 -1.71 -9.15 8.41
N PRO A 128 -2.79 -9.88 8.76
CA PRO A 128 -3.25 -10.99 7.92
C PRO A 128 -3.74 -10.52 6.55
N ALA A 129 -4.28 -9.29 6.45
CA ALA A 129 -4.68 -8.69 5.18
C ALA A 129 -3.50 -8.21 4.31
N LYS A 130 -2.26 -8.30 4.80
CA LYS A 130 -1.04 -7.81 4.14
C LYS A 130 -1.13 -6.34 3.74
N VAL A 131 -1.73 -5.54 4.61
CA VAL A 131 -1.85 -4.08 4.49
C VAL A 131 -0.80 -3.43 5.36
N ILE A 132 -0.04 -2.49 4.79
CA ILE A 132 0.98 -1.77 5.54
C ILE A 132 0.28 -0.84 6.51
N PHE A 133 0.63 -0.94 7.79
CA PHE A 133 0.16 -0.06 8.85
C PHE A 133 1.33 0.67 9.48
N VAL A 134 1.30 2.01 9.42
CA VAL A 134 2.29 2.88 10.05
C VAL A 134 1.58 3.77 11.06
N THR A 135 1.99 3.69 12.32
CA THR A 135 1.44 4.51 13.39
C THR A 135 2.51 4.88 14.40
N ARG A 136 2.26 5.99 15.11
CA ARG A 136 2.95 6.30 16.35
C ARG A 136 2.08 5.77 17.49
N THR A 137 2.65 5.03 18.42
CA THR A 137 1.91 4.55 19.59
C THR A 137 2.75 4.70 20.85
N GLY A 138 2.07 5.00 21.95
CA GLY A 138 2.64 4.97 23.31
C GLY A 138 2.06 3.84 24.14
N ALA A 139 1.31 2.93 23.52
CA ALA A 139 0.70 1.81 24.21
C ALA A 139 1.79 0.80 24.62
N PRO A 140 1.73 0.25 25.85
CA PRO A 140 2.78 -0.62 26.38
C PRO A 140 2.91 -1.95 25.61
N ASP A 141 1.83 -2.36 24.93
CA ASP A 141 1.76 -3.56 24.10
C ASP A 141 2.39 -3.38 22.71
N ALA A 142 2.74 -2.15 22.32
CA ALA A 142 3.41 -1.87 21.06
C ALA A 142 4.89 -2.24 21.05
N LEU A 143 5.48 -2.40 22.23
CA LEU A 143 6.85 -2.85 22.37
C LEU A 143 6.87 -4.36 22.57
N PRO A 144 7.80 -5.10 21.95
CA PRO A 144 8.01 -6.50 22.29
C PRO A 144 8.28 -6.60 23.79
N ALA A 145 7.75 -7.63 24.46
CA ALA A 145 7.95 -7.81 25.91
C ALA A 145 9.44 -7.81 26.32
N SER A 146 10.35 -8.13 25.39
CA SER A 146 11.80 -8.05 25.57
C SER A 146 12.36 -6.63 25.78
N TRP A 147 11.59 -5.58 25.52
CA TRP A 147 12.00 -4.19 25.66
C TRP A 147 11.72 -3.59 27.06
N GLY A 148 11.12 -4.37 27.97
CA GLY A 148 11.29 -4.20 29.42
C GLY A 148 10.81 -2.91 30.07
N GLY A 149 9.92 -2.13 29.45
CA GLY A 149 9.19 -1.02 30.09
C GLY A 149 10.06 0.10 30.69
N ARG A 150 11.33 0.22 30.31
CA ARG A 150 12.22 1.30 30.77
C ARG A 150 12.05 2.52 29.88
N LEU A 151 11.17 3.42 30.28
CA LEU A 151 11.20 4.83 29.91
C LEU A 151 11.44 5.65 31.19
#